data_AF-A0A2D5APU2-F1
#
_entry.id   AF-A0A2D5APU2-F1
#
_cell.length_a   1.000
_cell.length_b   1.000
_cell.length_c   1.000
_cell.angle_alpha   90.00
_cell.angle_beta   90.00
_cell.angle_gamma   90.00
#
_symmetry.space_group_name_H-M   'P 1'
#
loop_
_entity.id
_entity.type
_entity.pdbx_description
1 polymer ?
#
loop_
_entity_poly.entity_id
_entity_poly.type
_entity_poly.pdbx_seq_one_letter_code
_entity_poly.pdbx_strand_id
1 'polypeptide(L)'
;MLPRGIDQSLTTHKFLPKMIFLRILVAGTAALFLCQCSSFEKEWTQSVANYQSGKVNAPFGPWQGDWSTITNNHTGGLRAIVKPSLKKDHYTFRYHATWASIFQGSYSVDFPGKKQGDYYIIEGDKSLGIFGNFGHKAIVTNSSFEAKYSNDKGDLGSFTLKRP
;
A
#
# COMPACT_ATOMS: atom_id res chain seq x y z
N MET A 1 52.04 -55.26 -27.91
CA MET A 1 50.94 -55.09 -26.95
C MET A 1 50.16 -53.85 -27.39
N LEU A 2 49.03 -54.03 -28.09
CA LEU A 2 48.05 -52.97 -28.39
C LEU A 2 47.15 -52.78 -27.14
N PRO A 3 46.61 -51.56 -26.86
CA PRO A 3 45.34 -51.16 -27.47
C PRO A 3 45.23 -49.64 -27.80
N ARG A 4 44.58 -49.30 -28.91
CA ARG A 4 43.20 -48.75 -29.05
C ARG A 4 42.98 -47.35 -28.43
N GLY A 5 42.80 -46.37 -29.32
CA GLY A 5 41.55 -45.65 -29.60
C GLY A 5 40.81 -44.88 -28.49
N ILE A 6 39.90 -44.01 -28.96
CA ILE A 6 38.82 -43.30 -28.24
C ILE A 6 39.29 -41.95 -27.68
N ASP A 7 38.64 -40.79 -27.86
CA ASP A 7 37.49 -40.31 -28.63
C ASP A 7 37.50 -38.79 -28.36
N GLN A 8 37.43 -37.95 -29.39
CA GLN A 8 37.23 -36.51 -29.21
C GLN A 8 35.74 -36.26 -28.99
N SER A 9 35.28 -36.39 -27.75
CA SER A 9 33.93 -35.95 -27.38
C SER A 9 33.95 -34.55 -26.76
N LEU A 10 33.13 -33.71 -27.37
CA LEU A 10 32.72 -32.37 -26.96
C LEU A 10 32.26 -32.29 -25.50
N THR A 11 32.65 -31.23 -24.80
CA THR A 11 31.75 -30.57 -23.83
C THR A 11 32.17 -29.12 -23.58
N THR A 12 31.75 -28.21 -24.46
CA THR A 12 31.63 -26.79 -24.12
C THR A 12 30.47 -26.64 -23.13
N HIS A 13 30.78 -26.59 -21.84
CA HIS A 13 29.81 -26.20 -20.82
C HIS A 13 29.34 -24.77 -21.12
N LYS A 14 28.11 -24.65 -21.64
CA LYS A 14 27.40 -23.38 -21.85
C LYS A 14 27.22 -22.67 -20.51
N PHE A 15 28.20 -21.86 -20.13
CA PHE A 15 28.19 -21.02 -18.93
C PHE A 15 27.35 -19.73 -19.16
N LEU A 16 26.16 -19.86 -19.75
CA LEU A 16 25.34 -18.70 -20.09
C LEU A 16 23.81 -18.93 -20.00
N PRO A 17 23.25 -19.18 -18.80
CA PRO A 17 21.84 -18.81 -18.59
C PRO A 17 21.61 -17.87 -17.40
N LYS A 18 22.42 -17.92 -16.33
CA LYS A 18 22.09 -17.24 -15.05
C LYS A 18 21.97 -15.71 -15.14
N MET A 19 22.78 -15.04 -15.97
CA MET A 19 22.80 -13.58 -16.03
C MET A 19 21.63 -12.95 -16.82
N ILE A 20 21.07 -13.67 -17.79
CA ILE A 20 19.91 -13.19 -18.59
C ILE A 20 18.62 -13.37 -17.78
N PHE A 21 18.45 -14.51 -17.10
CA PHE A 21 17.30 -14.74 -16.22
C PHE A 21 17.25 -13.74 -15.05
N LEU A 22 18.39 -13.36 -14.47
CA LEU A 22 18.46 -12.35 -13.41
C LEU A 22 18.04 -10.95 -13.90
N ARG A 23 18.43 -10.56 -15.12
CA ARG A 23 18.06 -9.26 -15.72
C ARG A 23 16.57 -9.18 -16.06
N ILE A 24 15.99 -10.28 -16.57
CA ILE A 24 14.55 -10.36 -16.85
C ILE A 24 13.73 -10.36 -15.56
N LEU A 25 14.21 -11.01 -14.48
CA LEU A 25 13.58 -10.99 -13.17
C LEU A 25 13.57 -9.57 -12.54
N VAL A 26 14.69 -8.85 -12.64
CA VAL A 26 14.81 -7.47 -12.14
C VAL A 26 13.96 -6.49 -12.97
N ALA A 27 13.93 -6.63 -14.30
CA ALA A 27 13.08 -5.80 -15.16
C ALA A 27 11.59 -6.09 -14.96
N GLY A 28 11.21 -7.37 -14.80
CA GLY A 28 9.84 -7.78 -14.53
C GLY A 28 9.32 -7.31 -13.16
N THR A 29 10.16 -7.40 -12.12
CA THR A 29 9.81 -6.86 -10.80
C THR A 29 9.67 -5.34 -10.82
N ALA A 30 10.59 -4.62 -11.47
CA ALA A 30 10.49 -3.16 -11.62
C ALA A 30 9.20 -2.72 -12.36
N ALA A 31 8.81 -3.44 -13.41
CA ALA A 31 7.57 -3.18 -14.14
C ALA A 31 6.30 -3.39 -13.27
N LEU A 32 6.30 -4.41 -12.40
CA LEU A 32 5.19 -4.67 -11.47
C LEU A 32 5.03 -3.55 -10.43
N PHE A 33 6.13 -2.95 -9.95
CA PHE A 33 6.09 -1.81 -9.02
C PHE A 33 5.57 -0.53 -9.69
N LEU A 34 5.91 -0.27 -10.96
CA LEU A 34 5.45 0.91 -11.69
C LEU A 34 3.93 0.86 -11.99
N CYS A 35 3.39 -0.32 -12.33
CA CYS A 35 1.96 -0.50 -12.60
C CYS A 35 1.06 -0.25 -11.38
N GLN A 36 1.54 -0.53 -10.17
CA GLN A 36 0.76 -0.29 -8.95
C GLN A 36 0.64 1.22 -8.63
N CYS A 37 1.67 2.01 -8.94
CA CYS A 37 1.67 3.46 -8.74
C CYS A 37 0.71 4.15 -9.74
N SER A 38 0.74 3.79 -11.02
CA SER A 38 -0.15 4.38 -12.02
C SER A 38 -1.63 4.08 -11.74
N SER A 39 -1.93 2.90 -11.19
CA SER A 39 -3.28 2.53 -10.76
C SER A 39 -3.79 3.42 -9.62
N PHE A 40 -2.93 3.76 -8.65
CA PHE A 40 -3.34 4.62 -7.55
C PHE A 40 -3.63 6.04 -8.03
N GLU A 41 -2.75 6.66 -8.82
CA GLU A 41 -2.93 8.04 -9.26
C GLU A 41 -4.17 8.24 -10.16
N LYS A 42 -4.47 7.26 -11.01
CA LYS A 42 -5.72 7.25 -11.80
C LYS A 42 -6.95 7.23 -10.88
N GLU A 43 -6.93 6.35 -9.88
CA GLU A 43 -8.04 6.24 -8.92
C GLU A 43 -8.17 7.49 -8.05
N TRP A 44 -7.03 8.06 -7.63
CA TRP A 44 -6.96 9.30 -6.87
C TRP A 44 -7.63 10.44 -7.62
N THR A 45 -7.22 10.67 -8.87
CA THR A 45 -7.78 11.71 -9.74
C THR A 45 -9.30 11.57 -9.88
N GLN A 46 -9.78 10.34 -10.11
CA GLN A 46 -11.22 10.07 -10.20
C GLN A 46 -11.96 10.34 -8.88
N SER A 47 -11.34 9.99 -7.75
CA SER A 47 -11.91 10.20 -6.42
C SER A 47 -12.05 11.69 -6.09
N VAL A 48 -11.02 12.49 -6.43
CA VAL A 48 -11.04 13.96 -6.34
C VAL A 48 -12.16 14.55 -7.17
N ALA A 49 -12.26 14.17 -8.45
CA ALA A 49 -13.33 14.65 -9.32
C ALA A 49 -14.73 14.31 -8.77
N ASN A 50 -14.92 13.10 -8.24
CA ASN A 50 -16.20 12.69 -7.65
C ASN A 50 -16.55 13.49 -6.38
N TYR A 51 -15.56 13.80 -5.54
CA TYR A 51 -15.78 14.63 -4.35
C TYR A 51 -16.14 16.07 -4.74
N GLN A 52 -15.37 16.68 -5.65
CA GLN A 52 -15.60 18.05 -6.12
C GLN A 52 -16.96 18.21 -6.80
N SER A 53 -17.45 17.18 -7.51
CA SER A 53 -18.78 17.18 -8.10
C SER A 53 -19.91 16.82 -7.13
N GLY A 54 -19.63 16.64 -5.84
CA GLY A 54 -20.62 16.26 -4.82
C GLY A 54 -21.17 14.83 -4.93
N LYS A 55 -20.55 13.94 -5.73
CA LYS A 55 -21.01 12.55 -5.91
C LYS A 55 -20.71 11.67 -4.69
N VAL A 56 -19.70 12.05 -3.90
CA VAL A 56 -19.30 11.34 -2.67
C VAL A 56 -19.12 12.34 -1.53
N ASN A 57 -19.43 11.88 -0.32
CA ASN A 57 -19.28 12.62 0.93
C ASN A 57 -18.60 11.74 1.98
N ALA A 58 -18.43 12.22 3.21
CA ALA A 58 -17.80 11.42 4.26
C ALA A 58 -18.57 10.12 4.54
N PRO A 59 -17.84 9.02 4.81
CA PRO A 59 -16.37 8.94 4.93
C PRO A 59 -15.69 8.71 3.57
N PHE A 60 -16.46 8.53 2.50
CA PHE A 60 -15.99 8.19 1.16
C PHE A 60 -15.23 9.31 0.46
N GLY A 61 -14.53 8.92 -0.60
CA GLY A 61 -13.75 9.82 -1.43
C GLY A 61 -12.30 9.98 -0.97
N PRO A 62 -11.62 11.04 -1.42
CA PRO A 62 -10.21 11.24 -1.19
C PRO A 62 -9.94 11.99 0.11
N TRP A 63 -8.76 11.73 0.66
CA TRP A 63 -8.19 12.33 1.86
C TRP A 63 -6.69 12.49 1.69
N GLN A 64 -6.13 13.63 2.08
CA GLN A 64 -4.71 13.93 1.98
C GLN A 64 -4.19 14.64 3.23
N GLY A 65 -2.96 14.33 3.61
CA GLY A 65 -2.25 14.97 4.71
C GLY A 65 -0.98 14.20 5.02
N ASP A 66 -0.73 13.93 6.29
CA ASP A 66 0.53 13.36 6.75
C ASP A 66 0.33 12.17 7.69
N TRP A 67 1.35 11.31 7.76
CA TRP A 67 1.50 10.29 8.76
C TRP A 67 2.75 10.54 9.59
N SER A 68 2.72 10.12 10.86
CA SER A 68 3.86 10.20 11.77
C SER A 68 3.88 9.02 12.73
N THR A 69 5.06 8.50 13.03
CA THR A 69 5.31 7.55 14.12
C THR A 69 5.86 8.26 15.35
N ILE A 70 5.37 7.88 16.53
CA ILE A 70 5.90 8.34 17.82
C ILE A 70 7.20 7.61 18.17
N THR A 71 7.34 6.34 17.78
CA THR A 71 8.46 5.48 18.20
C THR A 71 9.80 5.81 17.55
N ASN A 72 9.79 6.22 16.28
CA ASN A 72 11.02 6.46 15.50
C ASN A 72 11.02 7.81 14.78
N ASN A 73 10.07 8.70 15.08
CA ASN A 73 9.94 10.05 14.50
C ASN A 73 9.91 10.10 12.96
N HIS A 74 9.62 8.97 12.30
CA HIS A 74 9.43 8.98 10.86
C HIS A 74 8.11 9.65 10.52
N THR A 75 8.12 10.38 9.40
CA THR A 75 6.95 11.10 8.90
C THR A 75 6.94 11.07 7.38
N GLY A 76 5.79 11.40 6.81
CA GLY A 76 5.68 11.68 5.40
C GLY A 76 4.25 11.94 4.96
N GLY A 77 4.08 12.22 3.66
CA GLY A 77 2.78 12.45 3.09
C GLY A 77 1.95 11.17 3.01
N LEU A 78 0.65 11.31 3.25
CA LEU A 78 -0.32 10.23 3.17
C LEU A 78 -1.52 10.69 2.34
N ARG A 79 -1.92 9.84 1.39
CA ARG A 79 -3.20 9.91 0.70
C ARG A 79 -4.02 8.68 1.03
N ALA A 80 -5.33 8.84 1.14
CA ALA A 80 -6.28 7.74 1.32
C ALA A 80 -7.50 7.92 0.42
N ILE A 81 -7.98 6.82 -0.15
CA ILE A 81 -9.25 6.76 -0.87
C ILE A 81 -10.16 5.79 -0.11
N VAL A 82 -11.30 6.29 0.35
CA VAL A 82 -12.29 5.49 1.08
C VAL A 82 -13.44 5.11 0.15
N LYS A 83 -13.75 3.81 0.11
CA LYS A 83 -14.77 3.22 -0.76
C LYS A 83 -15.73 2.33 0.02
N PRO A 84 -16.95 2.08 -0.50
CA PRO A 84 -17.79 1.00 -0.02
C PRO A 84 -17.04 -0.34 -0.09
N SER A 85 -17.10 -1.13 0.98
CA SER A 85 -16.60 -2.50 0.96
C SER A 85 -17.69 -3.46 0.50
N LEU A 86 -17.29 -4.62 -0.05
CA LEU A 86 -18.21 -5.73 -0.30
C LEU A 86 -18.67 -6.39 1.01
N LYS A 87 -17.92 -6.21 2.10
CA LYS A 87 -18.29 -6.68 3.43
C LYS A 87 -19.27 -5.70 4.06
N LYS A 88 -20.35 -6.24 4.62
CA LYS A 88 -21.34 -5.45 5.36
C LYS A 88 -20.67 -4.67 6.48
N ASP A 89 -21.06 -3.41 6.66
CA ASP A 89 -20.58 -2.51 7.71
C ASP A 89 -19.06 -2.26 7.69
N HIS A 90 -18.41 -2.45 6.53
CA HIS A 90 -17.00 -2.15 6.33
C HIS A 90 -16.79 -1.09 5.24
N TYR A 91 -15.66 -0.40 5.34
CA TYR A 91 -15.15 0.49 4.31
C TYR A 91 -13.78 0.01 3.86
N THR A 92 -13.53 0.10 2.55
CA THR A 92 -12.23 -0.18 1.96
C THR A 92 -11.41 1.11 1.93
N PHE A 93 -10.23 1.08 2.53
CA PHE A 93 -9.24 2.15 2.50
C PHE A 93 -8.12 1.74 1.55
N ARG A 94 -7.86 2.57 0.55
CA ARG A 94 -6.66 2.48 -0.28
C ARG A 94 -5.73 3.61 0.09
N TYR A 95 -4.66 3.29 0.80
CA TYR A 95 -3.64 4.24 1.23
C TYR A 95 -2.49 4.32 0.23
N HIS A 96 -1.86 5.48 0.19
CA HIS A 96 -0.61 5.73 -0.49
C HIS A 96 0.25 6.64 0.39
N ALA A 97 1.32 6.07 0.94
CA ALA A 97 2.23 6.74 1.84
C ALA A 97 3.56 7.04 1.14
N THR A 98 4.21 8.11 1.57
CA THR A 98 5.56 8.49 1.16
C THR A 98 6.47 8.54 2.38
N TRP A 99 7.75 8.21 2.21
CA TRP A 99 8.81 8.28 3.23
C TRP A 99 9.98 9.07 2.70
N ALA A 100 10.40 10.10 3.44
CA ALA A 100 11.53 10.98 3.07
C ALA A 100 11.50 11.46 1.61
N SER A 101 10.29 11.59 1.03
CA SER A 101 10.02 11.93 -0.37
C SER A 101 10.63 11.01 -1.44
N ILE A 102 11.28 9.90 -1.07
CA ILE A 102 11.99 9.01 -2.00
C ILE A 102 11.34 7.64 -2.13
N PHE A 103 10.73 7.13 -1.07
CA PHE A 103 10.02 5.85 -1.09
C PHE A 103 8.53 6.10 -1.02
N GLN A 104 7.78 5.31 -1.76
CA GLN A 104 6.32 5.35 -1.74
C GLN A 104 5.77 3.93 -1.76
N GLY A 105 4.57 3.77 -1.21
CA GLY A 105 3.94 2.48 -1.05
C GLY A 105 2.44 2.63 -0.92
N SER A 106 1.72 1.70 -1.53
CA SER A 106 0.27 1.66 -1.47
C SER A 106 -0.19 0.38 -0.79
N TYR A 107 -1.20 0.47 0.07
CA TYR A 107 -1.82 -0.70 0.68
C TYR A 107 -3.34 -0.53 0.75
N SER A 108 -4.07 -1.64 0.71
CA SER A 108 -5.52 -1.65 0.84
C SER A 108 -5.97 -2.49 2.03
N VAL A 109 -6.97 -2.00 2.76
CA VAL A 109 -7.50 -2.67 3.94
C VAL A 109 -8.99 -2.40 4.07
N ASP A 110 -9.73 -3.40 4.54
CA ASP A 110 -11.13 -3.24 4.94
C ASP A 110 -11.18 -3.10 6.46
N PHE A 111 -11.80 -2.03 6.94
CA PHE A 111 -12.09 -1.85 8.37
C PHE A 111 -13.60 -1.71 8.58
N PRO A 112 -14.13 -2.24 9.70
CA PRO A 112 -15.51 -1.99 10.05
C PRO A 112 -15.68 -0.50 10.39
N GLY A 113 -16.85 0.05 10.04
CA GLY A 113 -17.13 1.47 10.20
C GLY A 113 -18.58 1.70 10.60
N LYS A 114 -18.81 2.68 11.46
CA LYS A 114 -20.14 3.05 11.94
C LYS A 114 -20.31 4.55 11.90
N LYS A 115 -21.47 5.01 11.40
CA LYS A 115 -21.87 6.41 11.49
C LYS A 115 -22.38 6.70 12.91
N GLN A 116 -21.96 7.81 13.50
CA GLN A 116 -22.43 8.34 14.78
C GLN A 116 -22.68 9.83 14.64
N GLY A 117 -23.95 10.22 14.51
CA GLY A 117 -24.31 11.61 14.21
C GLY A 117 -23.64 12.10 12.93
N ASP A 118 -22.79 13.12 13.06
CA ASP A 118 -22.11 13.80 11.96
C ASP A 118 -20.69 13.26 11.66
N TYR A 119 -20.26 12.22 12.36
CA TYR A 119 -18.95 11.60 12.16
C TYR A 119 -19.05 10.08 12.02
N TYR A 120 -17.94 9.49 11.62
CA TYR A 120 -17.78 8.06 11.42
C TYR A 120 -16.66 7.56 12.34
N ILE A 121 -16.90 6.46 13.03
CA ILE A 121 -15.87 5.72 13.77
C ILE A 121 -15.48 4.51 12.94
N ILE A 122 -14.19 4.38 12.66
CA ILE A 122 -13.58 3.23 11.99
C ILE A 122 -12.59 2.62 12.95
N GLU A 123 -12.83 1.40 13.40
CA GLU A 123 -12.00 0.75 14.42
C GLU A 123 -11.82 -0.73 14.08
N GLY A 124 -10.59 -1.14 13.82
CA GLY A 124 -10.31 -2.55 13.59
C GLY A 124 -8.84 -2.86 13.47
N ASP A 125 -8.57 -4.16 13.38
CA ASP A 125 -7.22 -4.71 13.37
C ASP A 125 -7.00 -5.51 12.09
N LYS A 126 -5.77 -5.45 11.58
CA LYS A 126 -5.35 -6.20 10.40
C LYS A 126 -4.01 -6.88 10.66
N SER A 127 -3.98 -8.20 10.53
CA SER A 127 -2.71 -8.92 10.47
C SER A 127 -1.99 -8.63 9.16
N LEU A 128 -0.74 -8.19 9.26
CA LEU A 128 0.20 -7.97 8.16
C LEU A 128 1.25 -9.09 8.09
N GLY A 129 0.95 -10.26 8.68
CA GLY A 129 1.87 -11.41 8.70
C GLY A 129 3.13 -11.09 9.51
N ILE A 130 4.31 -11.18 8.86
CA ILE A 130 5.60 -10.93 9.52
C ILE A 130 5.75 -9.51 10.08
N PHE A 131 4.92 -8.56 9.62
CA PHE A 131 4.91 -7.18 10.08
C PHE A 131 4.03 -6.95 11.32
N GLY A 132 3.38 -8.00 11.83
CA GLY A 132 2.58 -7.95 13.04
C GLY A 132 1.10 -7.61 12.80
N ASN A 133 0.36 -7.48 13.89
CA ASN A 133 -1.03 -7.03 13.85
C ASN A 133 -1.09 -5.51 13.99
N PHE A 134 -1.80 -4.86 13.07
CA PHE A 134 -1.95 -3.41 13.00
C PHE A 134 -3.36 -3.01 13.40
N GLY A 135 -3.50 -2.37 14.56
CA GLY A 135 -4.72 -1.74 15.02
C GLY A 135 -4.86 -0.34 14.46
N HIS A 136 -6.09 0.03 14.11
CA HIS A 136 -6.43 1.31 13.51
C HIS A 136 -7.72 1.84 14.10
N LYS A 137 -7.68 3.06 14.63
CA LYS A 137 -8.84 3.79 15.15
C LYS A 137 -8.90 5.17 14.54
N ALA A 138 -9.94 5.44 13.76
CA ALA A 138 -10.13 6.71 13.08
C ALA A 138 -11.50 7.33 13.37
N ILE A 139 -11.50 8.67 13.42
CA ILE A 139 -12.68 9.51 13.43
C ILE A 139 -12.67 10.32 12.14
N VAL A 140 -13.73 10.19 11.36
CA VAL A 140 -13.88 10.87 10.07
C VAL A 140 -15.11 11.76 10.12
N THR A 141 -14.93 13.05 9.87
CA THR A 141 -16.00 14.04 9.71
C THR A 141 -16.18 14.37 8.22
N ASN A 142 -16.96 15.40 7.90
CA ASN A 142 -17.04 15.88 6.51
C ASN A 142 -15.72 16.46 5.97
N SER A 143 -14.86 16.98 6.85
CA SER A 143 -13.65 17.74 6.47
C SER A 143 -12.34 17.22 7.06
N SER A 144 -12.39 16.35 8.08
CA SER A 144 -11.21 15.78 8.74
C SER A 144 -11.26 14.25 8.79
N PHE A 145 -10.07 13.66 8.75
CA PHE A 145 -9.84 12.25 9.03
C PHE A 145 -8.61 12.19 9.94
N GLU A 146 -8.86 11.89 11.20
CA GLU A 146 -7.82 11.67 12.22
C GLU A 146 -7.79 10.18 12.57
N ALA A 147 -6.60 9.58 12.54
CA ALA A 147 -6.40 8.19 12.94
C ALA A 147 -5.27 8.04 13.92
N LYS A 148 -5.38 7.04 14.80
CA LYS A 148 -4.26 6.46 15.52
C LYS A 148 -4.07 5.03 15.06
N TYR A 149 -2.83 4.63 14.96
CA TYR A 149 -2.50 3.23 14.76
C TYR A 149 -1.49 2.73 15.79
N SER A 150 -1.54 1.42 15.99
CA SER A 150 -0.62 0.69 16.85
C SER A 150 -0.29 -0.66 16.23
N ASN A 151 0.93 -1.15 16.41
CA ASN A 151 1.22 -2.57 16.16
C ASN A 151 1.70 -3.29 17.42
N ASP A 152 1.63 -4.62 17.38
CA ASP A 152 2.09 -5.52 18.45
C ASP A 152 3.62 -5.50 18.67
N LYS A 153 4.37 -4.82 17.80
CA LYS A 153 5.82 -4.56 17.94
C LYS A 153 6.11 -3.20 18.60
N GLY A 154 5.09 -2.48 19.03
CA GLY A 154 5.20 -1.24 19.79
C GLY A 154 5.20 0.03 18.96
N ASP A 155 5.10 -0.03 17.64
CA ASP A 155 4.95 1.18 16.83
C ASP A 155 3.60 1.83 17.09
N LEU A 156 3.66 3.13 17.36
CA LEU A 156 2.51 3.99 17.53
C LEU A 156 2.61 5.12 16.53
N GLY A 157 1.51 5.51 15.94
CA GLY A 157 1.49 6.67 15.06
C GLY A 157 0.11 7.24 14.83
N SER A 158 0.09 8.28 14.02
CA SER A 158 -1.10 9.06 13.72
C SER A 158 -1.18 9.43 12.25
N PHE A 159 -2.40 9.51 11.75
CA PHE A 159 -2.73 10.10 10.45
C PHE A 159 -3.56 11.35 10.68
N THR A 160 -3.20 12.43 10.01
CA THR A 160 -3.94 13.69 10.04
C THR A 160 -4.21 14.12 8.61
N LEU A 161 -5.44 13.92 8.15
CA LEU A 161 -5.84 14.11 6.76
C LEU A 161 -7.03 15.07 6.65
N LYS A 162 -7.09 15.77 5.52
CA LYS A 162 -8.19 16.65 5.12
C LYS A 162 -8.66 16.31 3.71
N ARG A 163 -9.77 16.94 3.31
CA ARG A 163 -10.19 16.94 1.91
C ARG A 163 -9.11 17.65 1.05
N PRO A 164 -8.80 17.12 -0.14
CA PRO A 164 -7.86 17.76 -1.07
C PRO A 164 -8.48 18.97 -1.77
#